data_AF-A0A928ZE95-F1
#
_entry.id   AF-A0A928ZE95-F1
#
_cell.length_a   1.000
_cell.length_b   1.000
_cell.length_c   1.000
_cell.angle_alpha   90.00
_cell.angle_beta   90.00
_cell.angle_gamma   90.00
#
_symmetry.space_group_name_H-M   'P 1'
#
loop_
_entity.id
_entity.type
_entity.pdbx_description
1 polymer ?
#
loop_
_entity_poly.entity_id
_entity_poly.type
_entity_poly.pdbx_seq_one_letter_code
_entity_poly.pdbx_strand_id
1 'polypeptide(L)'
;MSRKQQEFYQYVADNLSDSDDLDKEAFAQKVKQKQTEIIPLITTEEGKGAIDTYVKELNILSKYQLGLKLLALFKQYELQDFSILKTVADVVESLAAKDLLSADNLISPVLENYETFEKLGPILGISEAESSPKVYARILQVIGLTNRHGKAYLEFGQLVELLKKWEKPYKTITMVRQEYTADKYRIPPEFKEEIPGISTYQKYAEYLADL
;
A
#
# COMPACT_ATOMS: atom_id res chain seq x y z
N MET A 1 -10.85 -21.72 22.13
CA MET A 1 -9.42 -21.38 22.01
C MET A 1 -8.62 -22.17 23.02
N SER A 2 -7.45 -22.70 22.63
CA SER A 2 -6.55 -23.43 23.52
C SER A 2 -5.77 -22.44 24.42
N ARG A 3 -5.46 -22.85 25.65
CA ARG A 3 -4.66 -22.05 26.62
C ARG A 3 -3.30 -21.62 26.05
N LYS A 4 -2.70 -22.44 25.19
CA LYS A 4 -1.42 -22.16 24.53
C LYS A 4 -1.53 -21.13 23.40
N GLN A 5 -2.68 -21.05 22.74
CA GLN A 5 -2.94 -19.98 21.78
C GLN A 5 -3.09 -18.63 22.48
N GLN A 6 -3.79 -18.59 23.62
CA GLN A 6 -3.93 -17.37 24.42
C GLN A 6 -2.57 -16.90 24.95
N GLU A 7 -1.72 -17.84 25.41
CA GLU A 7 -0.34 -17.54 25.81
C GLU A 7 0.47 -16.91 24.67
N PHE A 8 0.32 -17.41 23.44
CA PHE A 8 0.98 -16.83 22.26
C PHE A 8 0.49 -15.40 21.98
N TYR A 9 -0.82 -15.17 21.98
CA TYR A 9 -1.38 -13.84 21.72
C TYR A 9 -0.99 -12.83 22.81
N GLN A 10 -0.93 -13.27 24.08
CA GLN A 10 -0.47 -12.41 25.16
C GLN A 10 1.01 -12.08 25.01
N TYR A 11 1.86 -13.05 24.66
CA TYR A 11 3.28 -12.81 24.43
C TYR A 11 3.51 -11.76 23.32
N VAL A 12 2.75 -11.83 22.24
CA VAL A 12 2.81 -10.84 21.15
C VAL A 12 2.41 -9.46 21.66
N ALA A 13 1.33 -9.36 22.44
CA ALA A 13 0.88 -8.09 23.03
C ALA A 13 1.92 -7.49 23.98
N ASP A 14 2.52 -8.29 24.85
CA ASP A 14 3.53 -7.82 25.81
C ASP A 14 4.76 -7.27 25.07
N ASN A 15 5.16 -7.92 23.97
CA ASN A 15 6.28 -7.47 23.13
C ASN A 15 5.93 -6.30 22.18
N LEU A 16 4.68 -5.86 22.12
CA LEU A 16 4.23 -4.66 21.39
C LEU A 16 4.18 -3.40 22.27
N SER A 17 4.29 -3.55 23.59
CA SER A 17 3.98 -2.50 24.57
C SER A 17 4.94 -1.29 24.54
N ASP A 18 6.12 -1.44 23.93
CA ASP A 18 7.13 -0.37 23.76
C ASP A 18 7.29 0.02 22.28
N SER A 19 6.21 0.44 21.64
CA SER A 19 6.13 0.59 20.17
C SER A 19 6.92 1.77 19.56
N ASP A 20 7.41 2.71 20.35
CA ASP A 20 8.05 3.93 19.83
C ASP A 20 9.49 3.71 19.31
N ASP A 21 10.24 2.76 19.88
CA ASP A 21 11.61 2.38 19.46
C ASP A 21 11.72 0.89 19.05
N LEU A 22 10.61 0.33 18.60
CA LEU A 22 10.49 -1.12 18.40
C LEU A 22 11.22 -1.56 17.12
N ASP A 23 12.32 -2.29 17.30
CA ASP A 23 13.05 -2.93 16.20
C ASP A 23 12.17 -4.00 15.54
N LYS A 24 11.75 -3.70 14.31
CA LYS A 24 10.87 -4.52 13.47
C LYS A 24 11.41 -5.92 13.22
N GLU A 25 12.71 -6.05 13.01
CA GLU A 25 13.37 -7.31 12.69
C GLU A 25 13.51 -8.16 13.96
N ALA A 26 13.94 -7.52 15.06
CA ALA A 26 14.00 -8.17 16.36
C ALA A 26 12.62 -8.66 16.84
N PHE A 27 11.56 -7.87 16.63
CA PHE A 27 10.19 -8.26 16.95
C PHE A 27 9.72 -9.46 16.13
N ALA A 28 9.88 -9.42 14.80
CA ALA A 28 9.50 -10.53 13.94
C ALA A 28 10.24 -11.82 14.32
N GLN A 29 11.52 -11.73 14.67
CA GLN A 29 12.29 -12.87 15.16
C GLN A 29 11.76 -13.42 16.48
N LYS A 30 11.47 -12.57 17.48
CA LYS A 30 10.88 -12.99 18.77
C LYS A 30 9.55 -13.71 18.58
N VAL A 31 8.66 -13.18 17.74
CA VAL A 31 7.36 -13.78 17.43
C VAL A 31 7.53 -15.16 16.77
N LYS A 32 8.46 -15.27 15.81
CA LYS A 32 8.74 -16.53 15.10
C LYS A 32 9.40 -17.59 15.99
N GLN A 33 10.28 -17.18 16.90
CA GLN A 33 10.83 -18.07 17.92
C GLN A 33 9.71 -18.61 18.82
N LYS A 34 8.84 -17.74 19.32
CA LYS A 34 7.71 -18.15 20.16
C LYS A 34 6.73 -19.07 19.43
N GLN A 35 6.53 -18.87 18.13
CA GLN A 35 5.68 -19.73 17.31
C GLN A 35 6.25 -21.15 17.29
N THR A 36 7.56 -21.27 17.08
CA THR A 36 8.27 -22.55 17.03
C THR A 36 8.17 -23.30 18.37
N GLU A 37 8.18 -22.58 19.49
CA GLU A 37 7.99 -23.14 20.83
C GLU A 37 6.56 -23.63 21.09
N ILE A 38 5.55 -22.90 20.60
CA ILE A 38 4.13 -23.15 20.95
C ILE A 38 3.43 -24.12 19.98
N ILE A 39 3.79 -24.13 18.69
CA ILE A 39 3.17 -25.03 17.68
C ILE A 39 3.14 -26.51 18.12
N PRO A 40 4.23 -27.10 18.66
CA PRO A 40 4.23 -28.49 19.11
C PRO A 40 3.29 -28.75 20.30
N LEU A 41 2.96 -27.71 21.08
CA LEU A 41 2.13 -27.78 22.27
C LEU A 41 0.64 -27.61 21.96
N ILE A 42 0.28 -27.38 20.69
CA ILE A 42 -1.10 -27.27 20.23
C ILE A 42 -1.52 -28.59 19.60
N THR A 43 -2.57 -29.18 20.16
CA THR A 43 -3.08 -30.49 19.75
C THR A 43 -3.97 -30.46 18.51
N THR A 44 -4.55 -29.31 18.14
CA THR A 44 -5.49 -29.20 17.02
C THR A 44 -4.84 -28.56 15.79
N GLU A 45 -5.13 -29.11 14.61
CA GLU A 45 -4.64 -28.55 13.33
C GLU A 45 -5.23 -27.16 13.05
N GLU A 46 -6.52 -26.94 13.37
CA GLU A 46 -7.12 -25.60 13.34
C GLU A 46 -6.36 -24.62 14.23
N GLY A 47 -5.88 -25.11 15.38
CA GLY A 47 -5.19 -24.25 16.33
C GLY A 47 -3.79 -23.85 15.86
N LYS A 48 -3.08 -24.76 15.22
CA LYS A 48 -1.78 -24.50 14.56
C LYS A 48 -1.97 -23.57 13.36
N GLY A 49 -2.95 -23.84 12.50
CA GLY A 49 -3.27 -23.02 11.34
C GLY A 49 -3.66 -21.58 11.70
N ALA A 50 -4.35 -21.39 12.83
CA ALA A 50 -4.65 -20.04 13.34
C ALA A 50 -3.38 -19.27 13.74
N ILE A 51 -2.43 -19.92 14.43
CA ILE A 51 -1.14 -19.29 14.77
C ILE A 51 -0.33 -18.99 13.52
N ASP A 52 -0.23 -19.92 12.57
CA ASP A 52 0.52 -19.72 11.34
C ASP A 52 -0.02 -18.54 10.52
N THR A 53 -1.35 -18.46 10.41
CA THR A 53 -2.02 -17.32 9.75
C THR A 53 -1.72 -16.03 10.50
N TYR A 54 -1.87 -16.02 11.81
CA TYR A 54 -1.62 -14.84 12.63
C TYR A 54 -0.16 -14.34 12.53
N VAL A 55 0.83 -15.25 12.56
CA VAL A 55 2.24 -14.89 12.39
C VAL A 55 2.54 -14.43 10.97
N LYS A 56 1.91 -15.00 9.95
CA LYS A 56 2.03 -14.53 8.58
C LYS A 56 1.57 -13.08 8.44
N GLU A 57 0.40 -12.75 8.99
CA GLU A 57 -0.13 -11.37 8.96
C GLU A 57 0.73 -10.42 9.79
N LEU A 58 1.21 -10.85 10.97
CA LEU A 58 2.15 -10.07 11.77
C LEU A 58 3.46 -9.77 11.04
N ASN A 59 3.99 -10.72 10.25
CA ASN A 59 5.19 -10.51 9.44
C ASN A 59 4.97 -9.55 8.27
N ILE A 60 3.73 -9.41 7.80
CA ILE A 60 3.38 -8.39 6.80
C ILE A 60 3.32 -7.02 7.49
N LEU A 61 2.64 -6.94 8.63
CA LEU A 61 2.49 -5.72 9.42
C LEU A 61 3.84 -5.20 9.95
N SER A 62 4.73 -6.08 10.40
CA SER A 62 6.02 -5.73 10.99
C SER A 62 7.00 -5.07 10.02
N LYS A 63 6.77 -5.18 8.70
CA LYS A 63 7.55 -4.43 7.71
C LYS A 63 7.35 -2.91 7.84
N TYR A 64 6.23 -2.50 8.43
CA TYR A 64 5.84 -1.11 8.58
C TYR A 64 5.87 -0.73 10.07
N GLN A 65 6.68 0.26 10.43
CA GLN A 65 6.79 0.71 11.83
C GLN A 65 5.44 1.24 12.35
N LEU A 66 4.74 1.98 11.49
CA LEU A 66 3.37 2.41 11.73
C LEU A 66 2.42 1.22 11.91
N GLY A 67 2.62 0.11 11.21
CA GLY A 67 1.80 -1.11 11.33
C GLY A 67 1.90 -1.76 12.70
N LEU A 68 3.11 -1.80 13.29
CA LEU A 68 3.31 -2.28 14.66
C LEU A 68 2.77 -1.30 15.70
N LYS A 69 2.96 0.01 15.48
CA LYS A 69 2.39 1.05 16.34
C LYS A 69 0.86 1.03 16.33
N LEU A 70 0.25 0.86 15.16
CA LEU A 70 -1.19 0.62 15.00
C LEU A 70 -1.61 -0.58 15.84
N LEU A 71 -0.98 -1.74 15.67
CA LEU A 71 -1.34 -2.95 16.38
C LEU A 71 -1.20 -2.82 17.91
N ALA A 72 -0.12 -2.17 18.37
CA ALA A 72 0.10 -1.87 19.78
C ALA A 72 -1.01 -0.97 20.35
N LEU A 73 -1.37 0.09 19.62
CA LEU A 73 -2.42 1.03 20.03
C LEU A 73 -3.80 0.36 19.99
N PHE A 74 -4.10 -0.48 18.99
CA PHE A 74 -5.32 -1.29 18.97
C PHE A 74 -5.46 -2.15 20.23
N LYS A 75 -4.35 -2.72 20.71
CA LYS A 75 -4.34 -3.51 21.94
C LYS A 75 -4.45 -2.64 23.20
N GLN A 76 -3.74 -1.52 23.25
CA GLN A 76 -3.69 -0.59 24.39
C GLN A 76 -5.04 0.06 24.66
N TYR A 77 -5.75 0.49 23.60
CA TYR A 77 -7.07 1.09 23.72
C TYR A 77 -8.18 0.05 23.98
N GLU A 78 -7.81 -1.21 24.23
CA GLU A 78 -8.73 -2.34 24.31
C GLU A 78 -9.79 -2.26 23.21
N LEU A 79 -9.37 -1.93 21.98
CA LEU A 79 -10.25 -1.92 20.82
C LEU A 79 -10.60 -3.37 20.48
N GLN A 80 -11.41 -3.99 21.35
CA GLN A 80 -12.08 -5.25 21.09
C GLN A 80 -13.00 -5.10 19.88
N ASP A 81 -13.39 -3.86 19.61
CA ASP A 81 -14.20 -3.49 18.48
C ASP A 81 -13.29 -3.02 17.33
N PHE A 82 -12.86 -3.98 16.52
CA PHE A 82 -12.34 -3.74 15.16
C PHE A 82 -13.34 -2.94 14.30
N SER A 83 -14.53 -2.61 14.83
CA SER A 83 -15.47 -1.65 14.28
C SER A 83 -14.82 -0.33 13.89
N ILE A 84 -13.79 0.17 14.59
CA ILE A 84 -13.10 1.40 14.18
C ILE A 84 -12.45 1.25 12.80
N LEU A 85 -11.70 0.16 12.58
CA LEU A 85 -11.09 -0.14 11.28
C LEU A 85 -12.15 -0.42 10.23
N LYS A 86 -13.21 -1.12 10.61
CA LYS A 86 -14.33 -1.40 9.72
C LYS A 86 -15.05 -0.12 9.31
N THR A 87 -15.35 0.78 10.23
CA THR A 87 -15.97 2.08 9.95
C THR A 87 -15.08 2.91 9.02
N VAL A 88 -13.76 2.94 9.24
CA VAL A 88 -12.85 3.62 8.30
C VAL A 88 -12.86 2.94 6.94
N ALA A 89 -12.81 1.61 6.89
CA ALA A 89 -12.87 0.86 5.63
C ALA A 89 -14.19 1.10 4.88
N ASP A 90 -15.32 1.02 5.57
CA ASP A 90 -16.67 1.29 5.06
C ASP A 90 -16.78 2.74 4.56
N VAL A 91 -16.22 3.70 5.30
CA VAL A 91 -16.14 5.10 4.86
C VAL A 91 -15.31 5.18 3.58
N VAL A 92 -14.11 4.57 3.52
CA VAL A 92 -13.25 4.54 2.33
C VAL A 92 -13.92 3.87 1.13
N GLU A 93 -14.66 2.79 1.33
CA GLU A 93 -15.45 2.14 0.28
C GLU A 93 -16.55 3.06 -0.23
N SER A 94 -17.23 3.78 0.66
CA SER A 94 -18.25 4.78 0.29
C SER A 94 -17.67 5.94 -0.54
N LEU A 95 -16.36 6.20 -0.41
CA LEU A 95 -15.66 7.21 -1.20
C LEU A 95 -15.46 6.81 -2.65
N ALA A 96 -15.60 5.53 -3.02
CA ALA A 96 -15.44 5.07 -4.40
C ALA A 96 -16.34 5.85 -5.37
N ALA A 97 -17.53 6.27 -4.92
CA ALA A 97 -18.49 7.04 -5.70
C ALA A 97 -18.37 8.57 -5.55
N LYS A 98 -17.47 9.08 -4.70
CA LYS A 98 -17.35 10.52 -4.38
C LYS A 98 -16.21 11.20 -5.15
N ASP A 99 -16.36 12.50 -5.36
CA ASP A 99 -15.25 13.34 -5.82
C ASP A 99 -14.22 13.50 -4.68
N LEU A 100 -12.98 13.09 -4.95
CA LEU A 100 -11.86 13.13 -4.01
C LEU A 100 -10.86 14.23 -4.32
N LEU A 101 -11.13 15.09 -5.31
CA LEU A 101 -10.24 16.19 -5.65
C LEU A 101 -10.38 17.36 -4.65
N SER A 102 -11.54 17.50 -4.03
CA SER A 102 -11.76 18.47 -2.95
C SER A 102 -11.89 17.79 -1.59
N ALA A 103 -10.97 18.11 -0.68
CA ALA A 103 -11.04 17.65 0.72
C ALA A 103 -12.30 18.15 1.44
N ASP A 104 -12.87 19.27 1.02
CA ASP A 104 -14.04 19.86 1.68
C ASP A 104 -15.28 18.96 1.55
N ASN A 105 -15.39 18.20 0.45
CA ASN A 105 -16.45 17.22 0.23
C ASN A 105 -16.36 16.01 1.17
N LEU A 106 -15.24 15.86 1.87
CA LEU A 106 -14.95 14.77 2.80
C LEU A 106 -15.15 15.19 4.26
N ILE A 107 -15.48 16.46 4.53
CA ILE A 107 -15.72 16.95 5.90
C ILE A 107 -16.99 16.32 6.50
N SER A 108 -18.10 16.22 5.75
CA SER A 108 -19.35 15.63 6.29
C SER A 108 -19.18 14.17 6.72
N PRO A 109 -18.60 13.27 5.88
CA PRO A 109 -18.31 11.89 6.31
C PRO A 109 -17.41 11.79 7.54
N VAL A 110 -16.45 12.72 7.68
CA VAL A 110 -15.58 12.79 8.85
C VAL A 110 -16.34 13.23 10.09
N LEU A 111 -17.22 14.23 9.99
CA LEU A 111 -18.04 14.68 11.12
C LEU A 111 -19.01 13.60 11.59
N GLU A 112 -19.60 12.85 10.65
CA GLU A 112 -20.49 11.71 10.95
C GLU A 112 -19.78 10.59 11.74
N ASN A 113 -18.46 10.47 11.60
CA ASN A 113 -17.64 9.44 12.25
C ASN A 113 -16.52 10.04 13.10
N TYR A 114 -16.72 11.26 13.63
CA TYR A 114 -15.63 12.07 14.19
C TYR A 114 -14.95 11.39 15.37
N GLU A 115 -15.72 10.79 16.28
CA GLU A 115 -15.18 10.08 17.45
C GLU A 115 -14.23 8.93 17.04
N THR A 116 -14.54 8.25 15.91
CA THR A 116 -13.70 7.19 15.35
C THR A 116 -12.39 7.76 14.80
N PHE A 117 -12.45 8.89 14.08
CA PHE A 117 -11.27 9.57 13.57
C PHE A 117 -10.41 10.18 14.67
N GLU A 118 -11.02 10.74 15.71
CA GLU A 118 -10.34 11.29 16.88
C GLU A 118 -9.53 10.21 17.61
N LYS A 119 -10.11 9.02 17.80
CA LYS A 119 -9.40 7.84 18.36
C LYS A 119 -8.23 7.38 17.47
N LEU A 120 -8.29 7.63 16.16
CA LEU A 120 -7.19 7.35 15.23
C LEU A 120 -6.12 8.45 15.20
N GLY A 121 -6.43 9.66 15.66
CA GLY A 121 -5.52 10.80 15.67
C GLY A 121 -4.15 10.48 16.27
N PRO A 122 -4.09 10.03 17.54
CA PRO A 122 -2.84 9.66 18.20
C PRO A 122 -2.07 8.55 17.46
N ILE A 123 -2.80 7.61 16.85
CA ILE A 123 -2.23 6.50 16.09
C ILE A 123 -1.53 6.99 14.82
N LEU A 124 -2.09 8.00 14.18
CA LEU A 124 -1.54 8.66 12.99
C LEU A 124 -0.51 9.75 13.34
N GLY A 125 -0.19 9.93 14.63
CA GLY A 125 0.74 10.96 15.09
C GLY A 125 0.17 12.38 15.03
N ILE A 126 -1.15 12.53 15.01
CA ILE A 126 -1.84 13.82 15.02
C ILE A 126 -1.98 14.25 16.47
N SER A 127 -1.44 15.43 16.80
CA SER A 127 -1.61 16.00 18.13
C SER A 127 -3.05 16.46 18.37
N GLU A 128 -3.50 16.56 19.63
CA GLU A 128 -4.84 17.09 19.94
C GLU A 128 -5.06 18.50 19.37
N ALA A 129 -4.00 19.31 19.31
CA ALA A 129 -4.06 20.66 18.74
C ALA A 129 -4.30 20.67 17.22
N GLU A 130 -3.96 19.57 16.53
CA GLU A 130 -4.14 19.38 15.09
C GLU A 130 -5.38 18.53 14.76
N SER A 131 -5.98 17.88 15.77
CA SER A 131 -7.18 17.07 15.66
C SER A 131 -8.36 17.94 15.21
N SER A 132 -8.64 17.89 13.91
CA SER A 132 -9.73 18.65 13.31
C SER A 132 -10.35 17.89 12.16
N PRO A 133 -11.66 18.08 11.88
CA PRO A 133 -12.33 17.42 10.77
C PRO A 133 -11.62 17.64 9.43
N LYS A 134 -10.99 18.80 9.25
CA LYS A 134 -10.26 19.15 8.03
C LYS A 134 -8.99 18.32 7.85
N VAL A 135 -8.27 18.02 8.94
CA VAL A 135 -7.07 17.17 8.90
C VAL A 135 -7.46 15.74 8.55
N TYR A 136 -8.48 15.19 9.22
CA TYR A 136 -8.99 13.86 8.92
C TYR A 136 -9.56 13.74 7.50
N ALA A 137 -10.22 14.79 6.99
CA ALA A 137 -10.71 14.83 5.61
C ALA A 137 -9.57 14.72 4.59
N ARG A 138 -8.43 15.36 4.85
CA ARG A 138 -7.23 15.23 4.00
C ARG A 138 -6.60 13.85 4.07
N ILE A 139 -6.54 13.25 5.25
CA ILE A 139 -6.05 11.87 5.42
C ILE A 139 -6.94 10.91 4.63
N LEU A 140 -8.25 11.07 4.79
CA LEU A 140 -9.25 10.29 4.09
C LEU A 140 -9.16 10.49 2.57
N GLN A 141 -8.88 11.70 2.11
CA GLN A 141 -8.62 12.03 0.71
C GLN A 141 -7.42 11.24 0.18
N VAL A 142 -6.29 11.26 0.88
CA VAL A 142 -5.07 10.55 0.50
C VAL A 142 -5.31 9.04 0.43
N ILE A 143 -6.00 8.48 1.43
CA ILE A 143 -6.35 7.05 1.45
C ILE A 143 -7.25 6.70 0.27
N GLY A 144 -8.30 7.48 0.03
CA GLY A 144 -9.23 7.25 -1.09
C GLY A 144 -8.55 7.34 -2.46
N LEU A 145 -7.68 8.35 -2.66
CA LEU A 145 -6.92 8.51 -3.90
C LEU A 145 -5.92 7.37 -4.10
N THR A 146 -5.22 6.97 -3.03
CA THR A 146 -4.26 5.84 -3.08
C THR A 146 -4.97 4.54 -3.41
N ASN A 147 -6.13 4.27 -2.80
CA ASN A 147 -6.91 3.07 -3.09
C ASN A 147 -7.45 3.07 -4.53
N ARG A 148 -7.96 4.21 -5.00
CA ARG A 148 -8.54 4.33 -6.34
C ARG A 148 -7.49 4.28 -7.46
N HIS A 149 -6.34 4.90 -7.27
CA HIS A 149 -5.37 5.13 -8.34
C HIS A 149 -4.02 4.45 -8.12
N GLY A 150 -3.75 3.86 -6.96
CA GLY A 150 -2.43 3.28 -6.64
C GLY A 150 -1.98 2.22 -7.63
N LYS A 151 -2.88 1.31 -8.03
CA LYS A 151 -2.57 0.29 -9.04
C LYS A 151 -2.30 0.91 -10.42
N ALA A 152 -3.17 1.80 -10.87
CA ALA A 152 -3.03 2.48 -12.17
C ALA A 152 -1.75 3.31 -12.23
N TYR A 153 -1.36 3.96 -11.12
CA TYR A 153 -0.11 4.70 -11.00
C TYR A 153 1.12 3.79 -11.11
N LEU A 154 1.11 2.62 -10.46
CA LEU A 154 2.18 1.63 -10.59
C LEU A 154 2.30 1.10 -12.03
N GLU A 155 1.17 0.75 -12.66
CA GLU A 155 1.13 0.29 -14.05
C GLU A 155 1.60 1.38 -15.02
N PHE A 156 1.23 2.64 -14.75
CA PHE A 156 1.71 3.79 -15.52
C PHE A 156 3.23 3.97 -15.39
N GLY A 157 3.79 3.86 -14.18
CA GLY A 157 5.24 3.89 -13.97
C GLY A 157 5.96 2.78 -14.74
N GLN A 158 5.41 1.56 -14.74
CA GLN A 158 5.96 0.45 -15.53
C GLN A 158 5.90 0.72 -17.04
N LEU A 159 4.80 1.32 -17.53
CA LEU A 159 4.65 1.72 -18.92
C LEU A 159 5.70 2.78 -19.30
N VAL A 160 5.89 3.81 -18.48
CA VAL A 160 6.90 4.85 -18.70
C VAL A 160 8.30 4.25 -18.82
N GLU A 161 8.67 3.33 -17.91
CA GLU A 161 9.96 2.65 -17.96
C GLU A 161 10.14 1.78 -19.22
N LEU A 162 9.06 1.12 -19.67
CA LEU A 162 9.08 0.36 -20.92
C LEU A 162 9.25 1.28 -22.13
N LEU A 163 8.57 2.43 -22.15
CA LEU A 163 8.68 3.42 -23.22
C LEU A 163 10.07 4.07 -23.27
N LYS A 164 10.69 4.35 -22.12
CA LYS A 164 12.09 4.80 -22.04
C LYS A 164 13.04 3.78 -22.69
N LYS A 165 12.83 2.48 -22.45
CA LYS A 165 13.62 1.40 -23.08
C LYS A 165 13.34 1.28 -24.59
N TRP A 166 12.09 1.46 -25.01
CA TRP A 166 11.66 1.42 -26.42
C TRP A 166 12.19 2.61 -27.23
N GLU A 167 12.45 3.75 -26.60
CA GLU A 167 12.95 4.95 -27.28
C GLU A 167 14.28 4.71 -28.01
N LYS A 168 15.20 3.96 -27.40
CA LYS A 168 16.52 3.67 -27.98
C LYS A 168 16.42 2.93 -29.32
N PRO A 169 15.76 1.75 -29.43
CA PRO A 169 15.60 1.08 -30.72
C PRO A 169 14.81 1.92 -31.72
N TYR A 170 13.81 2.70 -31.28
CA TYR A 170 13.09 3.64 -32.18
C TYR A 170 14.03 4.68 -32.81
N LYS A 171 14.86 5.34 -32.00
CA LYS A 171 15.87 6.30 -32.49
C LYS A 171 16.84 5.63 -33.47
N THR A 172 17.29 4.41 -33.17
CA THR A 172 18.16 3.63 -34.07
C THR A 172 17.47 3.33 -35.41
N ILE A 173 16.24 2.81 -35.40
CA ILE A 173 15.49 2.49 -36.62
C ILE A 173 15.27 3.76 -37.46
N THR A 174 14.91 4.86 -36.80
CA THR A 174 14.71 6.15 -37.47
C THR A 174 15.99 6.66 -38.12
N MET A 175 17.12 6.61 -37.40
CA MET A 175 18.42 6.99 -37.92
C MET A 175 18.82 6.14 -39.14
N VAL A 176 18.65 4.81 -39.08
CA VAL A 176 18.96 3.92 -40.20
C VAL A 176 18.04 4.20 -41.39
N ARG A 177 16.74 4.42 -41.18
CA ARG A 177 15.81 4.79 -42.27
C ARG A 177 16.14 6.14 -42.91
N GLN A 178 16.72 7.08 -42.16
CA GLN A 178 17.17 8.38 -42.67
C GLN A 178 18.49 8.29 -43.45
N GLU A 179 19.41 7.42 -43.03
CA GLU A 179 20.72 7.24 -43.65
C GLU A 179 20.64 6.44 -44.97
N TYR A 180 19.79 5.40 -44.99
CA TYR A 180 19.64 4.49 -46.14
C TYR A 180 18.38 4.82 -46.95
N THR A 181 18.55 5.69 -47.94
CA THR A 181 17.47 6.18 -48.80
C THR A 181 17.37 5.40 -50.11
N ALA A 182 16.16 5.38 -50.71
CA ALA A 182 15.84 4.55 -51.88
C ALA A 182 16.55 4.97 -53.18
N ASP A 183 17.15 6.17 -53.22
CA ASP A 183 18.00 6.66 -54.30
C ASP A 183 19.38 5.97 -54.33
N LYS A 184 19.86 5.48 -53.18
CA LYS A 184 21.18 4.84 -53.03
C LYS A 184 21.11 3.34 -52.77
N TYR A 185 20.00 2.84 -52.26
CA TYR A 185 19.87 1.46 -51.80
C TYR A 185 18.55 0.82 -52.22
N ARG A 186 18.58 -0.49 -52.44
CA ARG A 186 17.34 -1.29 -52.59
C ARG A 186 16.76 -1.57 -51.20
N ILE A 187 15.71 -0.83 -50.84
CA ILE A 187 15.08 -0.91 -49.52
C ILE A 187 14.06 -2.07 -49.47
N PRO A 188 14.17 -3.01 -48.52
CA PRO A 188 13.16 -4.05 -48.29
C PRO A 188 11.79 -3.45 -47.90
N PRO A 189 10.67 -4.12 -48.23
CA PRO A 189 9.33 -3.63 -47.90
C PRO A 189 9.10 -3.48 -46.38
N GLU A 190 9.69 -4.34 -45.56
CA GLU A 190 9.60 -4.31 -44.09
C GLU A 190 10.16 -3.01 -43.51
N PHE A 191 11.11 -2.39 -44.21
CA PHE A 191 11.69 -1.09 -43.83
C PHE A 191 10.72 0.09 -43.99
N LYS A 192 9.57 -0.12 -44.62
CA LYS A 192 8.52 0.90 -44.80
C LYS A 192 7.35 0.71 -43.84
N GLU A 193 7.32 -0.40 -43.11
CA GLU A 193 6.26 -0.68 -42.14
C GLU A 193 6.29 0.32 -40.98
N GLU A 194 5.13 0.54 -40.37
CA GLU A 194 5.02 1.36 -39.17
C GLU A 194 5.84 0.74 -38.04
N ILE A 195 6.59 1.57 -37.30
CA ILE A 195 7.37 1.08 -36.16
C ILE A 195 6.39 0.70 -35.04
N PRO A 196 6.36 -0.57 -34.60
CA PRO A 196 5.39 -1.01 -33.59
C PRO A 196 5.53 -0.21 -32.29
N GLY A 197 4.41 0.26 -31.75
CA GLY A 197 4.36 0.99 -30.47
C GLY A 197 4.55 2.50 -30.57
N ILE A 198 4.77 3.06 -31.77
CA ILE A 198 5.02 4.49 -31.95
C ILE A 198 3.85 5.38 -31.49
N SER A 199 2.61 4.98 -31.77
CA SER A 199 1.41 5.71 -31.33
C SER A 199 1.28 5.75 -29.81
N THR A 200 1.69 4.68 -29.13
CA THR A 200 1.69 4.61 -27.66
C THR A 200 2.80 5.48 -27.08
N TYR A 201 4.00 5.42 -27.65
CA TYR A 201 5.11 6.29 -27.25
C TYR A 201 4.75 7.77 -27.39
N GLN A 202 4.18 8.18 -28.53
CA GLN A 202 3.78 9.57 -28.78
C GLN A 202 2.71 10.05 -27.79
N LYS A 203 1.72 9.20 -27.47
CA LYS A 203 0.66 9.52 -26.52
C LYS A 203 1.20 9.88 -25.13
N TYR A 204 2.31 9.28 -24.70
CA TYR A 204 2.87 9.48 -23.36
C TYR A 204 4.21 10.22 -23.35
N ALA A 205 4.63 10.77 -24.50
CA ALA A 205 5.94 11.41 -24.65
C ALA A 205 6.16 12.58 -23.68
N GLU A 206 5.11 13.33 -23.35
CA GLU A 206 5.16 14.44 -22.38
C GLU A 206 5.58 13.98 -20.98
N TYR A 207 5.28 12.74 -20.59
CA TYR A 207 5.61 12.19 -19.28
C TYR A 207 6.99 11.52 -19.22
N LEU A 208 7.71 11.44 -20.35
CA LEU A 208 9.03 10.80 -20.40
C LEU A 208 10.17 11.75 -19.98
N ALA A 209 9.94 13.07 -20.02
CA ALA A 209 10.93 14.09 -19.69
C ALA A 209 10.93 14.49 -18.20
N ASP A 210 9.79 14.38 -17.51
CA ASP A 210 9.54 15.00 -16.20
C ASP A 210 9.34 13.99 -15.04
N LEU A 211 9.97 12.81 -15.10
CA LEU A 211 10.02 11.82 -14.01
C LEU A 211 11.45 11.37 -13.69
#